data_AF-A0A5B0T4M1-F1
#
_entry.id   AF-A0A5B0T4M1-F1
#
_cell.length_a   1.000
_cell.length_b   1.000
_cell.length_c   1.000
_cell.angle_alpha   90.00
_cell.angle_beta   90.00
_cell.angle_gamma   90.00
#
_symmetry.space_group_name_H-M   'P 1'
#
loop_
_entity.id
_entity.type
_entity.pdbx_description
1 polymer ?
#
loop_
_entity_poly.entity_id
_entity_poly.type
_entity_poly.pdbx_seq_one_letter_code
_entity_poly.pdbx_strand_id
1 'polypeptide(L)'
;MTPSVNQAVLTHIVQALKEGQIRYCESLGFSPQELYELTRLTADDILFLSNSAVQFITTHIDHEMLGRMLARMEQERLFQQRLEEALSLGASIEFINHYFGLSTPEVCARRRLIGLFVRQGRNNAPDEQVETLVWNEWQKTGVKKLDSPEALTAMMAMAREHDLSLTVIWNLLRQWTQEKLLHEE
;
A
#
# COMPACT_ATOMS: atom_id res chain seq x y z
N MET A 1 17.06 31.73 3.69
CA MET A 1 16.32 32.09 2.47
C MET A 1 15.95 30.80 1.77
N THR A 2 14.69 30.59 1.42
CA THR A 2 14.29 29.42 0.62
C THR A 2 14.93 29.54 -0.76
N PRO A 3 15.53 28.47 -1.32
CA PRO A 3 16.09 28.53 -2.66
C PRO A 3 15.01 28.96 -3.65
N SER A 4 15.37 29.82 -4.60
CA SER A 4 14.44 30.24 -5.65
C SER A 4 14.05 29.02 -6.49
N VAL A 5 12.87 29.05 -7.12
CA VAL A 5 12.46 28.00 -8.07
C VAL A 5 13.49 27.88 -9.21
N ASN A 6 14.05 29.01 -9.65
CA ASN A 6 15.14 29.03 -10.63
C ASN A 6 16.34 28.21 -10.14
N GLN A 7 16.82 28.44 -8.92
CA GLN A 7 17.96 27.73 -8.35
C GLN A 7 17.70 26.22 -8.25
N ALA A 8 16.53 25.82 -7.75
CA ALA A 8 16.18 24.42 -7.59
C ALA A 8 16.17 23.68 -8.94
N VAL A 9 15.53 24.28 -9.96
CA VAL A 9 15.42 23.67 -11.28
C VAL A 9 16.76 23.69 -12.01
N LEU A 10 17.51 24.80 -12.01
CA LEU A 10 18.82 24.87 -12.67
C LEU A 10 19.82 23.88 -12.07
N THR A 11 19.88 23.77 -10.75
CA THR A 11 20.76 22.79 -10.07
C THR A 11 20.44 21.36 -10.54
N HIS A 12 19.16 21.03 -10.62
CA HIS A 12 18.69 19.73 -11.08
C HIS A 12 19.00 19.48 -12.55
N ILE A 13 18.80 20.48 -13.43
CA ILE A 13 19.09 20.39 -14.86
C ILE A 13 20.58 20.21 -15.11
N VAL A 14 21.46 20.96 -14.43
CA VAL A 14 22.92 20.80 -14.56
C VAL A 14 23.36 19.40 -14.13
N GLN A 15 22.77 18.84 -13.07
CA GLN A 15 23.05 17.47 -12.64
C GLN A 15 22.57 16.44 -13.68
N ALA A 16 21.33 16.56 -14.16
CA ALA A 16 20.77 15.69 -15.18
C ALA A 16 21.58 15.72 -16.50
N LEU A 17 22.07 16.90 -16.90
CA LEU A 17 22.95 17.04 -18.07
C LEU A 17 24.29 16.32 -17.87
N LYS A 18 24.90 16.38 -16.68
CA LYS A 18 26.13 15.63 -16.36
C LYS A 18 25.92 14.12 -16.41
N GLU A 19 24.73 13.65 -16.05
CA GLU A 19 24.34 12.23 -16.11
C GLU A 19 23.89 11.79 -17.51
N GLY A 20 23.88 12.70 -18.51
CA GLY A 20 23.48 12.40 -19.89
C GLY A 20 21.97 12.32 -20.10
N GLN A 21 21.16 12.79 -19.16
CA GLN A 21 19.70 12.69 -19.18
C GLN A 21 19.03 13.81 -20.00
N ILE A 22 19.46 14.00 -21.26
CA ILE A 22 18.99 15.10 -22.13
C ILE A 22 17.47 15.07 -22.34
N ARG A 23 16.91 13.88 -22.61
CA ARG A 23 15.46 13.70 -22.82
C ARG A 23 14.61 14.13 -21.62
N TYR A 24 15.15 13.97 -20.41
CA TYR A 24 14.47 14.38 -19.19
C TYR A 24 14.44 15.91 -19.09
N CYS A 25 15.56 16.58 -19.38
CA CYS A 25 15.61 18.04 -19.43
C CYS A 25 14.65 18.62 -20.48
N GLU A 26 14.54 17.99 -21.65
CA GLU A 26 13.56 18.37 -22.69
C GLU A 26 12.11 18.20 -22.21
N SER A 27 11.81 17.13 -21.46
CA SER A 27 10.46 16.92 -20.91
C SER A 27 10.04 17.99 -19.90
N LEU A 28 11.00 18.70 -19.30
CA LEU A 28 10.77 19.85 -18.42
C LEU A 28 10.55 21.16 -19.18
N GLY A 29 10.63 21.13 -20.52
CA GLY A 29 10.35 22.26 -21.40
C GLY A 29 11.58 23.01 -21.92
N PHE A 30 12.80 22.57 -21.58
CA PHE A 30 14.02 23.16 -22.14
C PHE A 30 14.21 22.76 -23.60
N SER A 31 14.52 23.71 -24.46
CA SER A 31 14.90 23.45 -25.84
C SER A 31 16.33 22.90 -25.92
N PRO A 32 16.66 22.13 -26.98
CA PRO A 32 18.03 21.65 -27.19
C PRO A 32 19.08 22.76 -27.22
N GLN A 33 18.71 23.94 -27.74
CA GLN A 33 19.59 25.09 -27.80
C GLN A 33 19.87 25.66 -26.39
N GLU A 34 18.84 25.81 -25.55
CA GLU A 34 19.03 26.25 -24.17
C GLU A 34 19.88 25.26 -23.38
N LEU A 35 19.65 23.96 -23.54
CA LEU A 35 20.47 22.92 -22.90
C LEU A 35 21.93 22.99 -23.36
N TYR A 36 22.16 23.20 -24.66
CA TYR A 36 23.51 23.38 -25.19
C TYR A 36 24.21 24.59 -24.56
N GLU A 37 23.54 25.74 -24.46
CA GLU A 37 24.13 26.92 -23.81
C GLU A 37 24.38 26.69 -22.32
N LEU A 38 23.46 26.02 -21.60
CA LEU A 38 23.65 25.68 -20.19
C LEU A 38 24.90 24.80 -19.94
N THR A 39 25.28 23.92 -20.88
CA THR A 39 26.51 23.11 -20.73
C THR A 39 27.79 23.92 -20.83
N ARG A 40 27.73 25.13 -21.39
CA ARG A 40 28.88 26.01 -21.63
C ARG A 40 29.06 27.04 -20.52
N LEU A 41 28.08 27.17 -19.62
CA LEU A 41 28.12 28.10 -18.50
C LEU A 41 29.10 27.64 -17.43
N THR A 42 29.77 28.61 -16.81
CA THR A 42 30.62 28.37 -15.64
C THR A 42 29.77 28.20 -14.37
N ALA A 43 30.39 27.77 -13.28
CA ALA A 43 29.72 27.69 -11.98
C ALA A 43 29.21 29.07 -11.52
N ASP A 44 29.96 30.13 -11.80
CA ASP A 44 29.59 31.50 -11.46
C ASP A 44 28.40 31.99 -12.29
N ASP A 45 28.33 31.64 -13.58
CA ASP A 45 27.19 31.97 -14.44
C ASP A 45 25.90 31.29 -13.97
N ILE A 46 25.99 29.99 -13.62
CA ILE A 46 24.85 29.24 -13.08
C ILE A 46 24.41 29.82 -11.73
N LEU A 47 25.35 30.24 -10.88
CA LEU A 47 25.05 30.87 -9.60
C LEU A 47 24.38 32.23 -9.80
N PHE A 48 24.83 33.01 -10.78
CA PHE A 48 24.22 34.29 -11.16
C PHE A 48 22.76 34.09 -11.61
N LEU A 49 22.51 33.14 -12.52
CA LEU A 49 21.15 32.82 -12.99
C LEU A 49 20.25 32.30 -11.86
N SER A 50 20.80 31.47 -10.98
CA SER A 50 20.08 30.91 -9.82
C SER A 50 19.63 31.98 -8.82
N ASN A 51 20.47 33.00 -8.63
CA ASN A 51 20.21 34.12 -7.73
C ASN A 51 19.48 35.30 -8.40
N SER A 52 19.07 35.16 -9.66
CA SER A 52 18.32 36.21 -10.36
C SER A 52 17.03 36.56 -9.63
N ALA A 53 16.76 37.86 -9.49
CA ALA A 53 15.51 38.37 -8.94
C ALA A 53 14.30 38.13 -9.88
N VAL A 54 14.56 37.83 -11.15
CA VAL A 54 13.52 37.54 -12.15
C VAL A 54 13.25 36.05 -12.16
N GLN A 55 12.01 35.66 -11.89
CA GLN A 55 11.56 34.28 -12.06
C GLN A 55 11.27 34.01 -13.55
N PHE A 56 12.07 33.12 -14.15
CA PHE A 56 11.86 32.67 -15.53
C PHE A 56 11.47 31.19 -15.61
N ILE A 57 11.46 30.49 -14.47
CA ILE A 57 10.95 29.12 -14.37
C ILE A 57 9.66 29.12 -13.56
N THR A 58 8.57 28.72 -14.22
CA THR A 58 7.24 28.58 -13.61
C THR A 58 6.90 27.12 -13.41
N THR A 59 6.60 26.72 -12.17
CA THR A 59 6.14 25.38 -11.84
C THR A 59 4.62 25.35 -11.77
N HIS A 60 4.00 24.38 -12.44
CA HIS A 60 2.57 24.11 -12.32
C HIS A 60 2.36 22.80 -11.55
N ILE A 61 1.42 22.81 -10.60
CA ILE A 61 1.01 21.61 -9.89
C ILE A 61 -0.32 21.16 -10.48
N ASP A 62 -0.33 19.95 -11.06
CA ASP A 62 -1.58 19.29 -11.42
C ASP A 62 -2.26 18.78 -10.13
N HIS A 63 -3.14 19.62 -9.59
CA HIS A 63 -3.86 19.33 -8.35
C HIS A 63 -4.82 18.14 -8.49
N GLU A 64 -5.35 17.89 -9.68
CA GLU A 64 -6.25 16.76 -9.92
C GLU A 64 -5.47 15.45 -9.86
N MET A 65 -4.36 15.38 -10.59
CA MET A 65 -3.50 14.19 -10.58
C MET A 65 -2.90 13.96 -9.19
N LEU A 66 -2.42 15.01 -8.53
CA LEU A 66 -1.92 14.90 -7.15
C LEU A 66 -3.00 14.38 -6.20
N GLY A 67 -4.23 14.89 -6.29
CA GLY A 67 -5.37 14.41 -5.50
C GLY A 67 -5.67 12.93 -5.74
N ARG A 68 -5.66 12.48 -7.00
CA ARG A 68 -5.84 11.07 -7.37
C ARG A 68 -4.73 10.19 -6.81
N MET A 69 -3.47 10.64 -6.88
CA MET A 69 -2.33 9.91 -6.32
C MET A 69 -2.44 9.78 -4.79
N LEU A 70 -2.79 10.86 -4.09
CA LEU A 70 -2.98 10.85 -2.64
C LEU A 70 -4.12 9.90 -2.24
N ALA A 71 -5.25 9.93 -2.94
CA ALA A 71 -6.35 9.01 -2.70
C ALA A 71 -5.92 7.55 -2.90
N ARG A 72 -5.16 7.26 -3.97
CA ARG A 72 -4.62 5.91 -4.21
C ARG A 72 -3.65 5.47 -3.12
N MET A 73 -2.76 6.36 -2.66
CA MET A 73 -1.84 6.06 -1.57
C MET A 73 -2.59 5.72 -0.28
N GLU A 74 -3.69 6.42 0.00
CA GLU A 74 -4.51 6.13 1.17
C GLU A 74 -5.18 4.75 1.08
N GLN A 75 -5.72 4.39 -0.08
CA GLN A 75 -6.27 3.05 -0.30
C GLN A 75 -5.21 1.96 -0.16
N GLU A 76 -4.02 2.18 -0.72
CA GLU A 76 -2.89 1.26 -0.59
C GLU A 76 -2.47 1.12 0.87
N ARG A 77 -2.39 2.24 1.62
CA ARG A 77 -2.07 2.23 3.05
C ARG A 77 -3.06 1.38 3.85
N LEU A 78 -4.36 1.55 3.61
CA LEU A 78 -5.40 0.77 4.28
C LEU A 78 -5.30 -0.72 3.92
N PHE A 79 -5.01 -1.04 2.66
CA PHE A 79 -4.77 -2.41 2.22
C PHE A 79 -3.57 -3.04 2.95
N GLN A 80 -2.44 -2.33 3.00
CA GLN A 80 -1.23 -2.80 3.69
C GLN A 80 -1.48 -3.02 5.19
N GLN A 81 -2.16 -2.08 5.86
CA GLN A 81 -2.51 -2.19 7.28
C GLN A 81 -3.37 -3.42 7.56
N ARG A 82 -4.44 -3.63 6.78
CA ARG A 82 -5.31 -4.81 6.93
C ARG A 82 -4.57 -6.12 6.68
N LEU A 83 -3.67 -6.13 5.71
CA LEU A 83 -2.85 -7.30 5.40
C LEU A 83 -1.89 -7.64 6.55
N GLU A 84 -1.16 -6.66 7.07
CA GLU A 84 -0.26 -6.85 8.22
C GLU A 84 -1.01 -7.30 9.47
N GLU A 85 -2.19 -6.74 9.69
CA GLU A 85 -3.06 -7.14 10.80
C GLU A 85 -3.58 -8.57 10.63
N ALA A 86 -4.07 -8.94 9.44
CA ALA A 86 -4.51 -10.30 9.16
C ALA A 86 -3.38 -11.32 9.36
N LEU A 87 -2.16 -11.00 8.91
CA LEU A 87 -0.97 -11.82 9.15
C LEU A 87 -0.67 -11.95 10.65
N SER A 88 -0.78 -10.86 11.41
CA SER A 88 -0.55 -10.85 12.86
C SER A 88 -1.60 -11.64 13.63
N LEU A 89 -2.85 -11.66 13.14
CA LEU A 89 -3.93 -12.51 13.65
C LEU A 89 -3.80 -13.97 13.21
N GLY A 90 -2.68 -14.38 12.61
CA GLY A 90 -2.42 -15.77 12.27
C GLY A 90 -3.15 -16.27 11.02
N ALA A 91 -3.51 -15.38 10.09
CA ALA A 91 -4.05 -15.77 8.79
C ALA A 91 -3.10 -16.68 8.00
N SER A 92 -3.62 -17.76 7.44
CA SER A 92 -2.92 -18.73 6.61
C SER A 92 -2.58 -18.16 5.23
N ILE A 93 -1.67 -18.82 4.53
CA ILE A 93 -1.31 -18.42 3.16
C ILE A 93 -2.52 -18.52 2.23
N GLU A 94 -3.38 -19.53 2.42
CA GLU A 94 -4.63 -19.67 1.68
C GLU A 94 -5.59 -18.51 1.95
N PHE A 95 -5.77 -18.12 3.22
CA PHE A 95 -6.61 -16.97 3.59
C PHE A 95 -6.08 -15.69 2.93
N ILE A 96 -4.78 -15.45 3.02
CA ILE A 96 -4.17 -14.24 2.47
C ILE A 96 -4.24 -14.22 0.94
N ASN A 97 -4.05 -15.37 0.29
CA ASN A 97 -4.25 -15.48 -1.15
C ASN A 97 -5.69 -15.18 -1.55
N HIS A 98 -6.66 -15.68 -0.79
CA HIS A 98 -8.09 -15.49 -1.06
C HIS A 98 -8.54 -14.02 -0.93
N TYR A 99 -8.22 -13.36 0.18
CA TYR A 99 -8.69 -11.98 0.44
C TYR A 99 -7.79 -10.89 -0.11
N PHE A 100 -6.48 -11.14 -0.24
CA PHE A 100 -5.50 -10.12 -0.62
C PHE A 100 -4.80 -10.43 -1.95
N GLY A 101 -4.97 -11.62 -2.53
CA GLY A 101 -4.42 -11.98 -3.84
C GLY A 101 -2.92 -12.27 -3.84
N LEU A 102 -2.28 -12.36 -2.67
CA LEU A 102 -0.83 -12.56 -2.58
C LEU A 102 -0.45 -14.03 -2.76
N SER A 103 0.66 -14.25 -3.46
CA SER A 103 1.30 -15.55 -3.62
C SER A 103 2.07 -15.98 -2.37
N THR A 104 2.33 -17.29 -2.25
CA THR A 104 3.11 -17.87 -1.15
C THR A 104 4.45 -17.17 -0.89
N PRO A 105 5.30 -16.88 -1.90
CA PRO A 105 6.55 -16.16 -1.68
C PRO A 105 6.35 -14.76 -1.09
N GLU A 106 5.34 -14.02 -1.56
CA GLU A 106 5.03 -12.67 -1.07
C GLU A 106 4.56 -12.70 0.38
N VAL A 107 3.72 -13.66 0.75
CA VAL A 107 3.27 -13.85 2.13
C VAL A 107 4.44 -14.18 3.05
N CYS A 108 5.32 -15.10 2.64
CA CYS A 108 6.52 -15.47 3.40
C CYS A 108 7.47 -14.27 3.58
N ALA A 109 7.73 -13.51 2.52
CA ALA A 109 8.57 -12.32 2.58
C ALA A 109 7.99 -11.27 3.54
N ARG A 110 6.68 -11.02 3.46
CA ARG A 110 5.98 -10.07 4.34
C ARG A 110 6.03 -10.48 5.81
N ARG A 111 5.71 -11.73 6.13
CA ARG A 111 5.81 -12.26 7.51
C ARG A 111 7.21 -12.06 8.09
N ARG A 112 8.25 -12.34 7.29
CA ARG A 112 9.65 -12.10 7.70
C ARG A 112 9.93 -10.63 7.95
N LEU A 113 9.38 -9.73 7.12
CA LEU A 113 9.56 -8.28 7.26
C LEU A 113 8.94 -7.73 8.55
N ILE A 114 7.75 -8.22 8.94
CA ILE A 114 7.08 -7.81 10.19
C ILE A 114 7.50 -8.63 11.43
N GLY A 115 8.52 -9.46 11.32
CA GLY A 115 9.06 -10.25 12.45
C GLY A 115 8.15 -11.40 12.92
N LEU A 116 7.13 -11.77 12.13
CA LEU A 116 6.31 -12.94 12.39
C LEU A 116 7.05 -14.20 11.94
N PHE A 117 7.83 -14.76 12.85
CA PHE A 117 8.32 -16.12 12.70
C PHE A 117 7.16 -17.06 13.05
N VAL A 118 6.63 -17.74 12.03
CA VAL A 118 5.49 -18.65 12.13
C VAL A 118 5.66 -19.54 13.37
N ARG A 119 4.77 -19.41 14.36
CA ARG A 119 4.66 -20.39 15.44
C ARG A 119 4.30 -21.72 14.79
N GLN A 120 5.25 -22.65 14.74
CA GLN A 120 4.96 -24.01 14.33
C GLN A 120 4.07 -24.66 15.39
N GLY A 121 2.83 -24.95 15.02
CA GLY A 121 1.85 -25.64 15.84
C GLY A 121 0.49 -25.64 15.13
N ARG A 122 -0.31 -26.70 15.33
CA ARG A 122 -1.72 -26.65 14.95
C ARG A 122 -2.37 -25.55 15.80
N ASN A 123 -3.13 -24.64 15.18
CA ASN A 123 -3.99 -23.76 15.97
C ASN A 123 -4.93 -24.66 16.77
N ASN A 124 -5.01 -24.43 18.08
CA ASN A 124 -5.90 -25.21 18.92
C ASN A 124 -7.32 -25.03 18.40
N ALA A 125 -8.03 -26.15 18.25
CA ALA A 125 -9.46 -26.10 17.96
C ALA A 125 -10.14 -25.31 19.09
N PRO A 126 -11.03 -24.36 18.76
CA PRO A 126 -11.78 -23.64 19.79
C PRO A 126 -12.67 -24.62 20.56
N ASP A 127 -12.97 -24.26 21.81
CA ASP A 127 -13.96 -24.99 22.60
C ASP A 127 -15.36 -24.74 22.05
N GLU A 128 -16.30 -25.67 22.28
CA GLU A 128 -17.68 -25.62 21.79
C GLU A 128 -18.41 -24.34 22.26
N GLN A 129 -18.06 -23.86 23.45
CA GLN A 129 -18.56 -22.58 23.97
C GLN A 129 -18.11 -21.39 23.12
N VAL A 130 -16.85 -21.39 22.68
CA VAL A 130 -16.26 -20.31 21.87
C VAL A 130 -16.82 -20.38 20.45
N GLU A 131 -17.00 -21.58 19.88
CA GLU A 131 -17.66 -21.75 18.58
C GLU A 131 -19.08 -21.16 18.58
N THR A 132 -19.85 -21.43 19.64
CA THR A 132 -21.21 -20.89 19.80
C THR A 132 -21.22 -19.36 19.88
N LEU A 133 -20.25 -18.77 20.58
CA LEU A 133 -20.11 -17.31 20.68
C LEU A 133 -19.78 -16.69 19.32
N VAL A 134 -18.77 -17.24 18.62
CA VAL A 134 -18.36 -16.79 17.28
C VAL A 134 -19.52 -16.90 16.28
N TRP A 135 -20.30 -18.00 16.33
CA TRP A 135 -21.47 -18.15 15.46
C TRP A 135 -22.53 -17.08 15.73
N ASN A 136 -22.86 -16.85 17.00
CA ASN A 136 -23.85 -15.85 17.39
C ASN A 136 -23.43 -14.43 16.99
N GLU A 137 -22.14 -14.10 17.13
CA GLU A 137 -21.59 -12.82 16.67
C GLU A 137 -21.63 -12.71 15.15
N TRP A 138 -21.22 -13.76 14.43
CA TRP A 138 -21.29 -13.81 12.98
C TRP A 138 -22.72 -13.56 12.46
N GLN A 139 -23.73 -14.22 13.03
CA GLN A 139 -25.12 -14.02 12.64
C GLN A 139 -25.58 -12.57 12.84
N LYS A 140 -25.12 -11.89 13.91
CA LYS A 140 -25.44 -10.48 14.17
C LYS A 140 -24.84 -9.53 13.13
N THR A 141 -23.73 -9.90 12.48
CA THR A 141 -23.12 -9.06 11.44
C THR A 141 -23.97 -8.94 10.19
N GLY A 142 -24.87 -9.91 9.93
CA GLY A 142 -25.75 -9.93 8.76
C GLY A 142 -25.01 -10.08 7.42
N VAL A 143 -23.72 -10.45 7.44
CA VAL A 143 -22.91 -10.61 6.23
C VAL A 143 -23.34 -11.86 5.47
N LYS A 144 -23.71 -11.69 4.19
CA LYS A 144 -24.24 -12.77 3.35
C LYS A 144 -23.17 -13.50 2.54
N LYS A 145 -22.06 -12.84 2.25
CA LYS A 145 -20.99 -13.38 1.40
C LYS A 145 -19.71 -13.39 2.20
N LEU A 146 -19.11 -14.58 2.33
CA LEU A 146 -17.85 -14.72 3.06
C LEU A 146 -16.72 -13.94 2.35
N ASP A 147 -16.73 -13.83 1.03
CA ASP A 147 -15.65 -13.17 0.27
C ASP A 147 -15.68 -11.63 0.29
N SER A 148 -16.55 -11.02 1.10
CA SER A 148 -16.73 -9.57 1.11
C SER A 148 -15.72 -8.86 2.03
N PRO A 149 -15.38 -7.57 1.77
CA PRO A 149 -14.56 -6.78 2.69
C PRO A 149 -15.17 -6.65 4.10
N GLU A 150 -16.50 -6.66 4.19
CA GLU A 150 -17.24 -6.64 5.46
C GLU A 150 -17.03 -7.94 6.24
N ALA A 151 -17.06 -9.10 5.56
CA ALA A 151 -16.73 -10.39 6.17
C ALA A 151 -15.30 -10.41 6.72
N LEU A 152 -14.32 -9.93 5.95
CA LEU A 152 -12.93 -9.80 6.39
C LEU A 152 -12.83 -8.98 7.67
N THR A 153 -13.48 -7.82 7.70
CA THR A 153 -13.47 -6.92 8.85
C THR A 153 -14.11 -7.57 10.08
N ALA A 154 -15.24 -8.25 9.90
CA ALA A 154 -15.92 -8.99 10.97
C ALA A 154 -15.06 -10.14 11.53
N MET A 155 -14.46 -10.95 10.66
CA MET A 155 -13.59 -12.05 11.09
C MET A 155 -12.36 -11.56 11.85
N MET A 156 -11.74 -10.46 11.41
CA MET A 156 -10.60 -9.86 12.11
C MET A 156 -10.99 -9.32 13.49
N ALA A 157 -12.20 -8.75 13.63
CA ALA A 157 -12.71 -8.32 14.93
C ALA A 157 -12.91 -9.51 15.88
N MET A 158 -13.60 -10.57 15.42
CA MET A 158 -13.82 -11.78 16.22
C MET A 158 -12.52 -12.49 16.59
N ALA A 159 -11.53 -12.53 15.67
CA ALA A 159 -10.21 -13.11 15.94
C ALA A 159 -9.51 -12.39 17.09
N ARG A 160 -9.62 -11.07 17.12
CA ARG A 160 -9.03 -10.23 18.18
C ARG A 160 -9.76 -10.39 19.52
N GLU A 161 -11.09 -10.47 19.49
CA GLU A 161 -11.92 -10.54 20.69
C GLU A 161 -11.78 -11.89 21.42
N HIS A 162 -11.73 -12.99 20.67
CA HIS A 162 -11.67 -14.34 21.22
C HIS A 162 -10.25 -14.93 21.29
N ASP A 163 -9.22 -14.14 20.97
CA ASP A 163 -7.80 -14.57 20.87
C ASP A 163 -7.62 -15.83 20.00
N LEU A 164 -8.42 -15.92 18.93
CA LEU A 164 -8.38 -17.01 17.96
C LEU A 164 -7.63 -16.58 16.70
N SER A 165 -6.93 -17.53 16.09
CA SER A 165 -6.33 -17.27 14.79
C SER A 165 -7.41 -16.98 13.73
N LEU A 166 -7.13 -16.06 12.82
CA LEU A 166 -8.03 -15.71 11.73
C LEU A 166 -8.36 -16.92 10.82
N THR A 167 -7.41 -17.86 10.69
CA THR A 167 -7.64 -19.11 9.95
C THR A 167 -8.64 -20.04 10.61
N VAL A 168 -8.66 -20.13 11.94
CA VAL A 168 -9.65 -20.94 12.66
C VAL A 168 -11.05 -20.41 12.41
N ILE A 169 -11.24 -19.10 12.60
CA ILE A 169 -12.54 -18.45 12.35
C ILE A 169 -12.97 -18.63 10.90
N TRP A 170 -12.07 -18.42 9.94
CA TRP A 170 -12.40 -18.60 8.53
C TRP A 170 -12.83 -20.03 8.19
N ASN A 171 -12.16 -21.03 8.76
CA ASN A 171 -12.49 -22.44 8.53
C ASN A 171 -13.87 -22.80 9.12
N LEU A 172 -14.18 -22.35 10.35
CA LEU A 172 -15.50 -22.53 10.97
C LEU A 172 -16.61 -21.94 10.10
N LEU A 173 -16.43 -20.69 9.66
CA LEU A 173 -17.42 -20.00 8.83
C LEU A 173 -17.60 -20.68 7.47
N ARG A 174 -16.52 -21.17 6.84
CA ARG A 174 -16.61 -21.96 5.60
C ARG A 174 -17.41 -23.23 5.81
N GLN A 175 -17.15 -23.96 6.90
CA GLN A 175 -17.86 -25.19 7.24
C GLN A 175 -19.37 -24.92 7.44
N TRP A 176 -19.74 -23.95 8.27
CA TRP A 176 -21.15 -23.64 8.51
C TRP A 176 -21.86 -23.11 7.25
N THR A 177 -21.17 -22.37 6.39
CA THR A 177 -21.73 -21.92 5.11
C THR A 177 -21.98 -23.10 4.16
N GLN A 178 -21.07 -24.08 4.12
CA GLN A 178 -21.24 -25.31 3.35
C GLN A 178 -22.39 -26.18 3.89
N GLU A 179 -22.48 -26.36 5.22
CA GLU A 179 -23.55 -27.12 5.85
C GLU A 179 -24.92 -26.48 5.61
N LYS A 180 -25.02 -25.15 5.66
CA LYS A 180 -26.26 -24.43 5.36
C LYS A 180 -26.69 -24.63 3.90
N LEU A 181 -25.75 -24.59 2.95
CA LEU A 181 -26.03 -24.84 1.54
C LEU A 181 -26.52 -26.28 1.29
N LEU A 182 -26.01 -27.26 2.03
CA LEU A 182 -26.42 -28.67 1.92
C LEU A 182 -27.81 -28.96 2.51
N HIS A 183 -28.34 -28.08 3.37
CA HIS A 183 -29.66 -28.23 4.00
C HIS A 183 -30.74 -27.33 3.38
N GLU A 184 -30.38 -26.46 2.42
CA GLU A 184 -31.32 -25.63 1.65
C GLU A 184 -31.62 -26.21 0.24
N GLU A 185 -31.05 -27.38 -0.11
CA GLU A 185 -31.41 -28.21 -1.28
C GLU A 185 -32.44 -29.30 -0.93
#